data_AF-A0A6M2BT44-F1
#
_entry.id   AF-A0A6M2BT44-F1
#
_cell.length_a   1.000
_cell.length_b   1.000
_cell.length_c   1.000
_cell.angle_alpha   90.00
_cell.angle_beta   90.00
_cell.angle_gamma   90.00
#
_symmetry.space_group_name_H-M   'P 1'
#
loop_
_entity.id
_entity.type
_entity.pdbx_description
1 polymer ?
#
loop_
_entity_poly.entity_id
_entity_poly.type
_entity_poly.pdbx_seq_one_letter_code
_entity_poly.pdbx_strand_id
1 'polypeptide(L)'
;MLGSVIMIAADAQKYFTLRMQRGLITDGMHRYIRHPNYLGEMMIYGGFALMVGHWLPWVWLAIIWSTLFATNMAMKEASMSRYPQWAAYRKHSWWLLPGVF
;
A
#
# COMPACT_ATOMS: atom_id res chain seq x y z
N MET A 1 -15.78 -4.57 -1.14
CA MET A 1 -15.59 -4.94 -2.56
C MET A 1 -14.39 -4.21 -3.16
N LEU A 2 -14.42 -2.88 -3.32
CA LEU A 2 -13.29 -2.13 -3.92
C LEU A 2 -11.94 -2.37 -3.21
N GLY A 3 -11.89 -2.24 -1.88
CA GLY A 3 -10.65 -2.46 -1.13
C GLY A 3 -10.05 -3.86 -1.35
N SER A 4 -10.91 -4.90 -1.38
CA SER A 4 -10.50 -6.28 -1.65
C SER A 4 -9.94 -6.45 -3.06
N VAL A 5 -10.58 -5.84 -4.07
CA VAL A 5 -10.09 -5.89 -5.46
C VAL A 5 -8.72 -5.22 -5.58
N ILE A 6 -8.55 -4.03 -4.98
CA ILE A 6 -7.27 -3.31 -5.00
C ILE A 6 -6.18 -4.13 -4.32
N MET A 7 -6.46 -4.67 -3.14
CA MET A 7 -5.53 -5.49 -2.37
C MET A 7 -5.10 -6.73 -3.15
N ILE A 8 -6.07 -7.51 -3.63
CA ILE A 8 -5.81 -8.76 -4.37
C ILE A 8 -5.09 -8.48 -5.68
N ALA A 9 -5.51 -7.46 -6.45
CA ALA A 9 -4.86 -7.12 -7.71
C ALA A 9 -3.40 -6.69 -7.51
N ALA A 10 -3.12 -5.88 -6.47
CA ALA A 10 -1.77 -5.47 -6.12
C ALA A 10 -0.89 -6.65 -5.72
N ASP A 11 -1.39 -7.52 -4.83
CA ASP A 11 -0.64 -8.69 -4.37
C ASP A 11 -0.43 -9.71 -5.49
N ALA A 12 -1.43 -9.94 -6.34
CA ALA A 12 -1.34 -10.81 -7.51
C ALA A 12 -0.30 -10.29 -8.50
N GLN A 13 -0.37 -9.01 -8.90
CA GLN A 13 0.63 -8.41 -9.78
C GLN A 13 2.03 -8.58 -9.19
N LYS A 14 2.22 -8.22 -7.92
CA LYS A 14 3.51 -8.36 -7.24
C LYS A 14 4.01 -9.80 -7.25
N TYR A 15 3.16 -10.76 -6.89
CA TYR A 15 3.54 -12.16 -6.79
C TYR A 15 3.95 -12.74 -8.15
N PHE A 16 3.13 -12.55 -9.18
CA PHE A 16 3.40 -13.11 -10.51
C PHE A 16 4.56 -12.40 -11.20
N THR A 17 4.65 -11.06 -11.12
CA THR A 17 5.76 -10.32 -11.73
C THR A 17 7.09 -10.69 -11.10
N LEU A 18 7.20 -10.76 -9.77
CA LEU A 18 8.46 -11.10 -9.10
C LEU A 18 8.89 -12.56 -9.29
N ARG A 19 7.95 -13.45 -9.63
CA ARG A 19 8.28 -14.84 -10.04
C ARG A 19 8.91 -14.90 -11.42
N MET A 20 8.49 -14.02 -12.34
CA MET A 20 9.02 -13.96 -13.70
C MET A 20 10.32 -13.14 -13.77
N GLN A 21 10.35 -11.98 -13.12
CA GLN A 21 11.49 -11.07 -13.11
C GLN A 21 11.60 -10.37 -11.76
N ARG A 22 12.72 -10.61 -11.07
CA ARG A 22 13.03 -9.89 -9.83
C ARG A 22 13.46 -8.45 -10.15
N GLY A 23 12.88 -7.49 -9.46
CA GLY A 23 13.21 -6.08 -9.63
C GLY A 23 12.23 -5.16 -8.92
N LEU A 24 12.35 -3.86 -9.19
CA LEU A 24 11.39 -2.85 -8.77
C LEU A 24 10.22 -2.80 -9.75
N ILE A 25 9.00 -3.03 -9.26
CA ILE A 25 7.77 -2.89 -10.04
C ILE A 25 7.37 -1.42 -10.04
N THR A 26 7.17 -0.85 -11.23
CA THR A 26 6.85 0.58 -11.43
C THR A 26 5.64 0.80 -12.34
N ASP A 27 4.88 -0.27 -12.62
CA ASP A 27 3.74 -0.27 -13.53
C ASP A 27 2.46 -0.85 -12.85
N GLY A 28 1.36 -0.88 -13.60
CA GLY A 28 0.08 -1.42 -13.14
C GLY A 28 -0.42 -0.75 -11.86
N MET A 29 -0.80 -1.56 -10.86
CA MET A 29 -1.28 -1.10 -9.56
C MET A 29 -0.23 -0.30 -8.78
N HIS A 30 1.05 -0.53 -9.06
CA HIS A 30 2.16 0.16 -8.42
C HIS A 30 2.61 1.39 -9.21
N ARG A 31 1.98 1.74 -10.34
CA ARG A 31 2.45 2.88 -11.16
C ARG A 31 2.43 4.22 -10.41
N TYR A 32 1.36 4.45 -9.67
CA TYR A 32 1.10 5.74 -9.01
C TYR A 32 1.10 5.64 -7.48
N ILE A 33 0.84 4.48 -6.92
CA ILE A 33 0.77 4.27 -5.47
C ILE A 33 1.81 3.20 -5.12
N ARG A 34 2.71 3.50 -4.19
CA ARG A 34 3.79 2.59 -3.79
C ARG A 34 3.29 1.44 -2.91
N HIS A 35 2.20 1.67 -2.19
CA HIS A 35 1.61 0.72 -1.25
C HIS A 35 0.10 0.47 -1.50
N PRO A 36 -0.30 0.03 -2.71
CA PRO A 36 -1.72 -0.11 -3.06
C PRO A 36 -2.41 -1.23 -2.27
N ASN A 37 -1.67 -2.26 -1.84
CA ASN A 37 -2.24 -3.34 -1.03
C ASN A 37 -2.70 -2.83 0.36
N TYR A 38 -1.88 -2.02 1.02
CA TYR A 38 -2.22 -1.38 2.29
C TYR A 38 -3.41 -0.45 2.13
N LEU A 39 -3.49 0.32 1.04
CA LEU A 39 -4.68 1.14 0.77
C LEU A 39 -5.94 0.27 0.69
N GLY A 40 -5.89 -0.84 -0.05
CA GLY A 40 -7.02 -1.77 -0.15
C GLY A 40 -7.41 -2.37 1.20
N GLU A 41 -6.44 -2.77 2.01
CA GLU A 41 -6.64 -3.30 3.36
C GLU A 41 -7.23 -2.25 4.32
N MET A 42 -6.74 -1.01 4.28
CA MET A 42 -7.29 0.11 5.04
C MET A 42 -8.75 0.40 4.64
N MET A 43 -9.10 0.31 3.36
CA MET A 43 -10.49 0.46 2.89
C MET A 43 -11.41 -0.65 3.42
N ILE A 44 -10.93 -1.90 3.52
CA ILE A 44 -11.72 -3.01 4.07
C ILE A 44 -12.01 -2.76 5.55
N TYR A 45 -10.96 -2.49 6.34
CA TYR A 45 -11.12 -2.28 7.78
C TYR A 45 -11.89 -0.99 8.11
N GLY A 46 -11.66 0.08 7.35
CA GLY A 46 -12.48 1.29 7.43
C GLY A 46 -13.95 1.02 7.13
N GLY A 47 -14.25 0.16 6.15
CA GLY A 47 -15.61 -0.28 5.86
C GLY A 47 -16.27 -1.01 7.03
N PHE A 48 -15.54 -1.89 7.72
CA PHE A 48 -16.06 -2.55 8.94
C PHE A 48 -16.27 -1.55 10.09
N ALA A 49 -15.34 -0.62 10.30
CA ALA A 49 -15.49 0.42 11.32
C ALA A 49 -16.70 1.34 11.05
N LEU A 50 -16.97 1.67 9.78
CA LEU A 50 -18.18 2.39 9.38
C LEU A 50 -19.44 1.60 9.72
N MET A 51 -19.48 0.31 9.42
CA MET A 51 -20.64 -0.55 9.66
C MET A 51 -20.98 -0.70 11.14
N VAL A 52 -19.97 -0.73 12.02
CA VAL A 52 -20.18 -0.81 13.48
C VAL A 52 -20.83 0.47 14.04
N GLY A 53 -20.64 1.62 13.39
CA GLY A 53 -21.22 2.89 13.83
C GLY A 53 -20.68 3.38 15.19
N HIS A 54 -19.48 2.94 15.58
CA HIS A 54 -18.84 3.31 16.84
C HIS A 54 -17.47 3.94 16.58
N TRP A 55 -17.04 4.87 17.43
CA TRP A 55 -15.77 5.59 17.28
C TRP A 55 -14.55 4.74 17.71
N LEU A 56 -14.73 3.83 18.67
CA LEU A 56 -13.63 3.01 19.23
C LEU A 56 -12.85 2.19 18.17
N PRO A 57 -13.48 1.50 17.19
CA PRO A 57 -12.76 0.86 16.09
C PRO A 57 -11.83 1.81 15.33
N TRP A 58 -12.22 3.06 15.12
CA TRP A 58 -11.38 4.04 14.42
C TRP A 58 -10.12 4.38 15.21
N VAL A 59 -10.18 4.46 16.54
CA VAL A 59 -9.01 4.66 17.39
C VAL A 59 -8.05 3.49 17.26
N TRP A 60 -8.58 2.26 17.27
CA TRP A 60 -7.77 1.07 17.10
C TRP A 60 -7.11 0.99 15.72
N LEU A 61 -7.87 1.31 14.67
CA LEU A 61 -7.33 1.40 13.31
C LEU A 61 -6.27 2.48 13.19
N ALA A 62 -6.46 3.65 13.79
CA ALA A 62 -5.47 4.72 13.79
C ALA A 62 -4.14 4.27 14.42
N ILE A 63 -4.19 3.52 15.52
CA ILE A 63 -2.98 2.94 16.16
C ILE A 63 -2.29 1.96 15.21
N ILE A 64 -3.03 1.01 14.63
CA ILE A 64 -2.44 0.00 13.74
C ILE A 64 -1.88 0.63 12.46
N TRP A 65 -2.58 1.61 11.89
CA TRP A 65 -2.15 2.29 10.68
C TRP A 65 -0.91 3.16 10.91
N SER A 66 -0.84 3.87 12.04
CA SER A 66 0.29 4.74 12.38
C SER A 66 1.52 3.97 12.87
N THR A 67 1.34 2.82 13.51
CA THR A 67 2.45 2.02 14.04
C THR A 67 2.85 0.94 13.04
N LEU A 68 2.03 -0.09 12.88
CA LEU A 68 2.38 -1.29 12.11
C LEU A 68 2.44 -1.02 10.60
N PHE A 69 1.44 -0.32 10.04
CA PHE A 69 1.42 -0.09 8.59
C PHE A 69 2.50 0.91 8.21
N ALA A 70 2.60 2.05 8.89
CA ALA A 70 3.62 3.05 8.58
C ALA A 70 5.04 2.49 8.72
N THR A 71 5.33 1.72 9.79
CA THR A 71 6.65 1.11 9.98
C THR A 71 6.96 0.11 8.88
N ASN A 72 6.02 -0.79 8.55
CA ASN A 72 6.23 -1.78 7.49
C ASN A 72 6.39 -1.13 6.11
N MET A 73 5.67 -0.05 5.83
CA MET A 73 5.82 0.69 4.59
C MET A 73 7.19 1.39 4.53
N ALA A 74 7.63 2.05 5.60
CA ALA A 74 8.95 2.68 5.66
C ALA A 74 10.09 1.67 5.47
N MET A 75 9.99 0.49 6.10
CA MET A 75 10.96 -0.60 5.90
C MET A 75 10.95 -1.10 4.46
N LYS A 76 9.78 -1.20 3.82
CA LYS A 76 9.67 -1.56 2.39
C LYS A 76 10.29 -0.48 1.50
N GLU A 77 10.08 0.80 1.78
CA GLU A 77 10.72 1.89 1.03
C GLU A 77 12.25 1.84 1.14
N ALA A 78 12.78 1.63 2.35
CA ALA A 78 14.22 1.45 2.57
C ALA A 78 14.79 0.24 1.80
N SER A 79 14.01 -0.84 1.69
CA SER A 79 14.40 -1.99 0.86
C SER A 79 14.35 -1.66 -0.64
N MET A 80 13.34 -0.91 -1.08
CA MET A 80 13.19 -0.53 -2.49
C MET A 80 14.18 0.55 -2.93
N SER A 81 14.71 1.36 -2.01
CA SER A 81 15.66 2.43 -2.33
C SER A 81 17.01 1.96 -2.85
N ARG A 82 17.31 0.66 -2.75
CA ARG A 82 18.50 0.04 -3.33
C ARG A 82 18.47 -0.04 -4.86
N TYR A 83 17.29 0.05 -5.47
CA TYR A 83 17.15 -0.10 -6.93
C TYR A 83 17.48 1.23 -7.64
N PRO A 84 18.29 1.22 -8.71
CA PRO A 84 18.65 2.45 -9.44
C PRO A 84 17.44 3.24 -9.95
N GLN A 85 16.34 2.56 -10.28
CA GLN A 85 15.11 3.16 -10.78
C GLN A 85 14.29 3.86 -9.68
N TRP A 86 14.59 3.62 -8.40
CA TRP A 86 13.81 4.12 -7.26
C TRP A 86 13.67 5.64 -7.27
N ALA A 87 14.75 6.37 -7.53
CA ALA A 87 14.73 7.84 -7.51
C ALA A 87 13.78 8.42 -8.57
N ALA A 88 13.72 7.81 -9.75
CA ALA A 88 12.79 8.21 -10.81
C ALA A 88 11.34 7.80 -10.44
N TYR A 89 11.15 6.58 -9.95
CA TYR A 89 9.85 6.06 -9.55
C TYR A 89 9.21 6.87 -8.42
N ARG A 90 9.97 7.22 -7.38
CA ARG A 90 9.48 8.00 -6.22
C ARG A 90 8.99 9.39 -6.62
N LYS A 91 9.53 10.00 -7.68
CA LYS A 91 9.09 11.33 -8.17
C LYS A 91 7.68 11.31 -8.79
N HIS A 92 7.25 10.17 -9.31
CA HIS A 92 5.97 10.04 -10.03
C HIS A 92 4.96 9.12 -9.33
N SER A 93 5.27 8.69 -8.11
CA SER A 93 4.41 7.83 -7.29
C SER A 93 4.22 8.44 -5.90
N TRP A 94 3.06 8.18 -5.31
CA TRP A 94 2.69 8.59 -3.96
C TRP A 94 2.80 7.42 -2.99
N TRP A 95 2.94 7.73 -1.70
CA TRP A 95 3.10 6.73 -0.65
C TRP A 95 1.86 5.81 -0.57
N LEU A 96 0.70 6.40 -0.30
CA LEU A 96 -0.55 5.66 -0.06
C LEU A 96 -1.75 6.27 -0.79
N LEU A 97 -1.92 7.60 -0.69
CA LEU A 97 -2.96 8.37 -1.37
C LEU A 97 -2.31 9.44 -2.25
N PRO A 98 -2.97 9.85 -3.36
CA PRO A 98 -2.49 10.96 -4.18
C PRO A 98 -2.23 12.21 -3.32
N GLY A 99 -1.01 12.75 -3.40
CA GLY A 99 -0.58 13.92 -2.62
C GLY A 99 0.12 13.60 -1.29
N VAL A 100 0.18 12.34 -0.85
CA VAL A 100 0.95 11.91 0.33
C VAL A 100 2.30 11.35 -0.13
N PHE A 101 3.40 12.00 0.26
CA PHE A 101 4.77 11.71 -0.22
C PHE A 101 5.59 10.87 0.74
#